data_AF-A0A7S7SJ46-F1
#
_entry.id   AF-A0A7S7SJ46-F1
#
_cell.length_a   1.000
_cell.length_b   1.000
_cell.length_c   1.000
_cell.angle_alpha   90.00
_cell.angle_beta   90.00
_cell.angle_gamma   90.00
#
_symmetry.space_group_name_H-M   'P 1'
#
loop_
_entity.id
_entity.type
_entity.pdbx_description
1 polymer ?
#
loop_
_entity_poly.entity_id
_entity_poly.type
_entity_poly.pdbx_seq_one_letter_code
_entity_poly.pdbx_strand_id
1 'polypeptide(L)'
;MSQVQHIALAPERQALREANQLRIVTAQEEGTAIRHLPNGVYGFTGAPATNEIPLFIKPIFECFEVHKRADGEVIFIGYVTEKEKQLIEQGLEPVVADLYPEPHGEALTLVAISGTRVDRRRPPTRDNGNSMKVDIGPR
;
A
#
# COMPACT_ATOMS: atom_id res chain seq x y z
N MET A 1 -22.56 -9.59 18.15
CA MET A 1 -21.67 -8.47 17.80
C MET A 1 -20.81 -8.94 16.64
N SER A 2 -21.09 -8.53 15.40
CA SER A 2 -20.19 -8.86 14.28
C SER A 2 -18.89 -8.12 14.54
N GLN A 3 -17.77 -8.84 14.63
CA GLN A 3 -16.46 -8.18 14.62
C GLN A 3 -16.38 -7.42 13.29
N VAL A 4 -16.29 -6.09 13.37
CA VAL A 4 -16.03 -5.27 12.20
C VAL A 4 -14.63 -5.67 11.73
N GLN A 5 -14.57 -6.40 10.62
CA GLN A 5 -13.31 -6.81 10.02
C GLN A 5 -12.59 -5.55 9.51
N HIS A 6 -11.32 -5.38 9.89
CA HIS A 6 -10.50 -4.27 9.45
C HIS A 6 -10.48 -4.21 7.91
N ILE A 7 -10.57 -3.03 7.29
CA ILE A 7 -10.66 -2.90 5.83
C ILE A 7 -9.44 -3.47 5.10
N ALA A 8 -8.26 -3.36 5.70
CA ALA A 8 -7.06 -4.05 5.26
C ALA A 8 -7.24 -5.57 5.08
N LEU A 9 -8.20 -6.20 5.76
CA LEU A 9 -8.53 -7.63 5.63
C LEU A 9 -9.70 -7.89 4.66
N ALA A 10 -10.11 -6.90 3.87
CA ALA A 10 -11.18 -7.02 2.89
C ALA A 10 -10.83 -8.05 1.78
N PRO A 11 -11.85 -8.70 1.17
CA PRO A 11 -11.65 -9.72 0.14
C PRO A 11 -10.80 -9.25 -1.05
N GLU A 12 -10.96 -8.01 -1.51
CA GLU A 12 -10.20 -7.46 -2.64
C GLU A 12 -8.69 -7.37 -2.36
N ARG A 13 -8.29 -7.02 -1.13
CA ARG A 13 -6.88 -7.02 -0.70
C ARG A 13 -6.35 -8.43 -0.54
N GLN A 14 -7.19 -9.33 0.00
CA GLN A 14 -6.85 -10.74 0.09
C GLN A 14 -6.58 -11.35 -1.30
N ALA A 15 -7.40 -11.03 -2.30
CA ALA A 15 -7.19 -11.46 -3.68
C ALA A 15 -5.87 -10.93 -4.27
N LEU A 16 -5.47 -9.68 -3.96
CA LEU A 16 -4.17 -9.14 -4.37
C LEU A 16 -2.99 -9.88 -3.73
N ARG A 17 -3.10 -10.32 -2.47
CA ARG A 17 -2.06 -11.12 -1.81
C ARG A 17 -1.92 -12.49 -2.46
N GLU A 18 -3.05 -13.14 -2.72
CA GLU A 18 -3.10 -14.46 -3.36
C GLU A 18 -2.54 -14.41 -4.78
N ALA A 19 -2.93 -13.41 -5.57
CA ALA A 19 -2.41 -13.19 -6.92
C ALA A 19 -0.89 -12.97 -6.93
N ASN A 20 -0.34 -12.33 -5.90
CA ASN A 20 1.10 -12.11 -5.74
C ASN A 20 1.82 -13.23 -4.95
N GLN A 21 1.10 -14.28 -4.54
CA GLN A 21 1.60 -15.42 -3.75
C GLN A 21 2.32 -14.98 -2.46
N LEU A 22 1.76 -14.01 -1.75
CA LEU A 22 2.39 -13.42 -0.57
C LEU A 22 1.97 -14.13 0.70
N ARG A 23 2.91 -14.27 1.64
CA ARG A 23 2.60 -14.56 3.04
C ARG A 23 2.71 -13.30 3.89
N ILE A 24 2.04 -13.26 5.02
CA ILE A 24 2.26 -12.18 5.98
C ILE A 24 3.66 -12.30 6.60
N VAL A 25 4.24 -11.17 7.04
CA VAL A 25 5.44 -11.18 7.89
C VAL A 25 5.22 -12.02 9.16
N THR A 26 6.28 -12.64 9.67
CA THR A 26 6.24 -13.41 10.92
C THR A 26 6.50 -12.53 12.15
N ALA A 27 6.32 -13.09 13.35
CA ALA A 27 6.61 -12.39 14.61
C ALA A 27 8.09 -11.99 14.76
N GLN A 28 9.00 -12.75 14.14
CA GLN A 28 10.43 -12.45 14.13
C GLN A 28 10.79 -11.37 13.09
N GLU A 29 9.95 -11.22 12.06
CA GLU A 29 10.12 -10.24 10.99
C GLU A 29 9.45 -8.89 11.29
N GLU A 30 8.48 -8.88 12.21
CA GLU A 30 7.72 -7.69 12.58
C GLU A 30 8.64 -6.52 13.02
N GLY A 31 8.33 -5.32 12.51
CA GLY A 31 9.12 -4.11 12.72
C GLY A 31 10.40 -4.02 11.87
N THR A 32 10.76 -5.08 11.14
CA THR A 32 11.92 -5.08 10.23
C THR A 32 11.61 -4.26 8.98
N ALA A 33 12.58 -3.48 8.53
CA ALA A 33 12.51 -2.71 7.30
C ALA A 33 12.28 -3.62 6.07
N ILE A 34 11.40 -3.22 5.15
CA ILE A 34 11.00 -4.04 4.00
C ILE A 34 12.19 -4.53 3.14
N ARG A 35 13.25 -3.73 3.04
CA ARG A 35 14.46 -4.10 2.30
C ARG A 35 15.20 -5.30 2.91
N HIS A 36 15.08 -5.52 4.21
CA HIS A 36 15.73 -6.60 4.95
C HIS A 36 14.85 -7.85 5.11
N LEU A 37 13.57 -7.76 4.75
CA LEU A 37 12.65 -8.89 4.74
C LEU A 37 12.90 -9.83 3.55
N PRO A 38 12.55 -11.13 3.66
CA PRO A 38 12.55 -12.02 2.50
C PRO A 38 11.52 -11.56 1.45
N ASN A 39 11.70 -12.02 0.21
CA ASN A 39 10.73 -11.80 -0.86
C ASN A 39 9.46 -12.64 -0.63
N GLY A 40 8.36 -12.27 -1.30
CA GLY A 40 7.08 -12.98 -1.19
C GLY A 40 6.33 -12.70 0.11
N VAL A 41 6.51 -11.50 0.69
CA VAL A 41 5.87 -11.09 1.93
C VAL A 41 4.99 -9.86 1.77
N TYR A 42 4.03 -9.69 2.67
CA TYR A 42 3.32 -8.45 2.87
C TYR A 42 3.20 -8.13 4.36
N GLY A 43 2.87 -6.88 4.66
CA GLY A 43 2.52 -6.47 6.01
C GLY A 43 1.97 -5.05 6.03
N PHE A 44 1.73 -4.56 7.24
CA PHE A 44 1.09 -3.27 7.47
C PHE A 44 2.08 -2.26 8.03
N THR A 45 1.90 -0.98 7.71
CA THR A 45 2.78 0.08 8.22
C THR A 45 2.04 1.40 8.41
N GLY A 46 2.35 2.10 9.51
CA GLY A 46 1.95 3.50 9.71
C GLY A 46 2.96 4.50 9.15
N ALA A 47 4.09 4.04 8.59
CA ALA A 47 5.20 4.88 8.15
C ALA A 47 5.63 4.59 6.68
N PRO A 48 4.69 4.60 5.72
CA PRO A 48 4.94 4.17 4.33
C PRO A 48 5.90 5.09 3.56
N ALA A 49 6.04 6.35 3.98
CA ALA A 49 6.89 7.33 3.31
C ALA A 49 8.35 7.28 3.75
N THR A 50 8.71 6.43 4.74
CA THR A 50 10.09 6.29 5.18
C THR A 50 10.90 5.41 4.22
N ASN A 51 12.24 5.43 4.33
CA ASN A 51 13.10 4.53 3.56
C ASN A 51 13.19 3.13 4.17
N GLU A 52 12.86 2.99 5.46
CA GLU A 52 12.87 1.70 6.16
C GLU A 52 11.60 0.92 5.88
N ILE A 53 10.43 1.56 5.95
CA ILE A 53 9.10 0.94 5.82
C ILE A 53 9.01 -0.34 6.69
N PRO A 54 8.96 -0.19 8.03
CA PRO A 54 8.79 -1.33 8.93
C PRO A 54 7.41 -1.97 8.72
N LEU A 55 7.35 -3.29 8.61
CA LEU A 55 6.11 -4.04 8.41
C LEU A 55 5.67 -4.78 9.67
N PHE A 56 4.35 -4.80 9.90
CA PHE A 56 3.71 -5.39 11.06
C PHE A 56 2.65 -6.43 10.64
N ILE A 57 2.37 -7.38 11.54
CA ILE A 57 1.45 -8.50 11.28
C ILE A 57 0.00 -8.03 11.37
N LYS A 58 -0.28 -7.13 12.32
CA LYS A 58 -1.65 -6.69 12.57
C LYS A 58 -1.86 -5.32 11.96
N PRO A 59 -2.95 -5.12 11.20
CA PRO A 59 -3.30 -3.79 10.76
C PRO A 59 -3.69 -2.95 11.98
N ILE A 60 -3.35 -1.67 11.91
CA ILE A 60 -3.82 -0.64 12.85
C ILE A 60 -4.67 0.36 12.06
N PHE A 61 -5.42 1.20 12.78
CA PHE A 61 -6.24 2.24 12.18
C PHE A 61 -5.45 3.05 11.13
N GLU A 62 -6.01 3.16 9.92
CA GLU A 62 -5.44 3.94 8.80
C GLU A 62 -4.00 3.53 8.43
N CYS A 63 -3.66 2.24 8.54
CA CYS A 63 -2.36 1.72 8.11
C CYS A 63 -2.32 1.39 6.62
N PHE A 64 -1.16 1.58 6.01
CA PHE A 64 -0.91 1.14 4.64
C PHE A 64 -0.53 -0.34 4.62
N GLU A 65 -0.89 -1.00 3.53
CA GLU A 65 -0.40 -2.33 3.20
C GLU A 65 0.67 -2.22 2.12
N VAL A 66 1.76 -2.95 2.30
CA VAL A 66 2.89 -2.96 1.37
C VAL A 66 3.26 -4.40 1.07
N HIS A 67 3.47 -4.70 -0.21
CA HIS A 67 3.90 -6.00 -0.69
C HIS A 67 5.38 -5.94 -1.06
N LYS A 68 6.10 -7.03 -0.82
CA LYS A 68 7.40 -7.35 -1.43
C LYS A 68 7.24 -8.65 -2.21
N ARG A 69 7.19 -8.55 -3.54
CA ARG A 69 6.96 -9.70 -4.44
C ARG A 69 8.14 -10.65 -4.47
N ALA A 70 7.97 -11.80 -5.11
CA ALA A 70 8.99 -12.85 -5.24
C ALA A 70 10.27 -12.37 -5.94
N ASP A 71 10.14 -11.43 -6.87
CA ASP A 71 11.24 -10.75 -7.57
C ASP A 71 11.89 -9.61 -6.75
N GLY A 72 11.35 -9.32 -5.56
CA GLY A 72 11.81 -8.25 -4.67
C GLY A 72 11.17 -6.89 -4.93
N GLU A 73 10.29 -6.77 -5.93
CA GLU A 73 9.55 -5.55 -6.20
C GLU A 73 8.67 -5.15 -5.01
N VAL A 74 8.76 -3.88 -4.61
CA VAL A 74 7.89 -3.30 -3.59
C VAL A 74 6.65 -2.73 -4.26
N ILE A 75 5.45 -3.04 -3.74
CA ILE A 75 4.18 -2.50 -4.24
C ILE A 75 3.42 -1.85 -3.08
N PHE A 76 2.92 -0.64 -3.32
CA PHE A 76 2.06 0.10 -2.40
C PHE A 76 0.59 -0.17 -2.72
N ILE A 77 -0.18 -0.53 -1.69
CA ILE A 77 -1.61 -0.82 -1.82
C ILE A 77 -2.41 0.27 -1.12
N GLY A 78 -3.36 0.86 -1.84
CA GLY A 78 -4.22 1.90 -1.29
C GLY A 78 -5.39 2.23 -2.21
N TYR A 79 -6.19 3.20 -1.78
CA TYR A 79 -7.36 3.68 -2.51
C TYR A 79 -7.08 5.04 -3.13
N VAL A 80 -7.62 5.25 -4.31
CA VAL A 80 -7.59 6.51 -5.06
C VAL A 80 -8.96 6.74 -5.68
N THR A 81 -9.18 7.93 -6.25
CA THR A 81 -10.38 8.18 -7.07
C THR A 81 -10.31 7.39 -8.39
N GLU A 82 -11.47 7.12 -9.01
CA GLU A 82 -11.50 6.42 -10.30
C GLU A 82 -10.72 7.16 -11.39
N LYS A 83 -10.74 8.50 -11.36
CA LYS A 83 -9.95 9.34 -12.27
C LYS A 83 -8.45 9.13 -12.09
N GLU A 84 -7.95 9.13 -10.85
CA GLU A 84 -6.54 8.89 -10.57
C GLU A 84 -6.12 7.48 -10.98
N LYS A 85 -6.94 6.46 -10.69
CA LYS A 85 -6.68 5.09 -11.16
C LYS A 85 -6.48 5.05 -12.67
N GLN A 86 -7.39 5.64 -13.44
CA GLN A 86 -7.29 5.66 -14.90
C GLN A 86 -5.97 6.29 -15.39
N LEU A 87 -5.54 7.39 -14.76
CA LEU A 87 -4.27 8.05 -15.08
C LEU A 87 -3.06 7.15 -14.72
N ILE A 88 -3.07 6.54 -13.53
CA ILE A 88 -2.01 5.62 -13.07
C ILE A 88 -1.89 4.40 -13.98
N GLU A 89 -3.03 3.85 -14.41
CA GLU A 89 -3.12 2.68 -15.27
C GLU A 89 -2.64 2.97 -16.69
N GLN A 90 -3.07 4.10 -17.27
CA GLN A 90 -2.59 4.57 -18.58
C GLN A 90 -1.08 4.80 -18.57
N GLY A 91 -0.56 5.47 -17.53
CA GLY A 91 0.88 5.66 -17.33
C GLY A 91 1.58 6.42 -18.47
N LEU A 92 0.87 7.31 -19.17
CA LEU A 92 1.39 8.09 -20.30
C LEU A 92 2.24 9.29 -19.82
N GLU A 93 1.88 9.87 -18.68
CA GLU A 93 2.55 11.03 -18.09
C GLU A 93 2.74 10.79 -16.58
N PRO A 94 3.66 11.53 -15.92
CA PRO A 94 3.75 11.52 -14.47
C PRO A 94 2.44 11.92 -13.80
N VAL A 95 2.04 11.19 -12.76
CA VAL A 95 0.81 11.41 -11.99
C VAL A 95 1.16 11.71 -10.54
N VAL A 96 0.56 12.75 -9.97
CA VAL A 96 0.55 12.96 -8.52
C VAL A 96 -0.81 12.54 -8.00
N ALA A 97 -0.85 11.53 -7.15
CA ALA A 97 -2.09 11.00 -6.58
C ALA A 97 -2.07 11.04 -5.05
N ASP A 98 -3.25 11.17 -4.45
CA ASP A 98 -3.44 10.96 -3.01
C ASP A 98 -3.80 9.49 -2.77
N LEU A 99 -2.85 8.72 -2.24
CA LEU A 99 -3.04 7.31 -1.94
C LEU A 99 -3.52 7.15 -0.50
N TYR A 100 -4.74 6.64 -0.34
CA TYR A 100 -5.35 6.44 0.98
C TYR A 100 -5.16 5.00 1.46
N PRO A 101 -4.91 4.76 2.76
CA PRO A 101 -4.81 3.41 3.32
C PRO A 101 -6.17 2.70 3.32
N GLU A 102 -7.26 3.45 3.43
CA GLU A 102 -8.65 3.01 3.53
C GLU A 102 -9.54 3.84 2.58
N PRO A 103 -10.76 3.38 2.22
CA PRO A 103 -11.68 4.17 1.41
C PRO A 103 -12.01 5.50 2.10
N HIS A 104 -11.86 6.62 1.38
CA HIS A 104 -12.06 7.95 1.95
C HIS A 104 -12.66 8.91 0.93
N GLY A 105 -13.83 9.47 1.24
CA GLY A 105 -14.56 10.33 0.30
C GLY A 105 -14.84 9.63 -1.02
N GLU A 106 -14.34 10.18 -2.13
CA GLU A 106 -14.45 9.60 -3.48
C GLU A 106 -13.32 8.60 -3.81
N ALA A 107 -12.30 8.50 -2.96
CA ALA A 107 -11.21 7.54 -3.12
C ALA A 107 -11.66 6.15 -2.66
N LEU A 108 -12.40 5.47 -3.53
CA LEU A 108 -13.01 4.15 -3.26
C LEU A 108 -12.39 3.03 -4.10
N THR A 109 -11.52 3.35 -5.04
CA THR A 109 -10.97 2.36 -5.96
C THR A 109 -9.59 1.90 -5.51
N LEU A 110 -9.45 0.60 -5.23
CA LEU A 110 -8.20 -0.02 -4.82
C LEU A 110 -7.20 -0.05 -5.99
N VAL A 111 -5.96 0.33 -5.73
CA VAL A 111 -4.84 0.28 -6.67
C VAL A 111 -3.62 -0.39 -6.04
N ALA A 112 -2.79 -0.96 -6.91
CA ALA A 112 -1.49 -1.53 -6.59
C ALA A 112 -0.42 -0.81 -7.42
N ILE A 113 0.40 0.02 -6.76
CA ILE A 113 1.38 0.87 -7.44
C ILE A 113 2.77 0.27 -7.27
N SER A 114 3.43 -0.06 -8.39
CA SER A 114 4.82 -0.49 -8.39
C SER A 114 5.72 0.59 -7.80
N GLY A 115 6.50 0.23 -6.79
CA GLY A 115 7.49 1.10 -6.17
C GLY A 115 8.60 1.54 -7.13
N THR A 116 8.82 0.81 -8.24
CA THR A 116 9.75 1.24 -9.30
C THR A 116 9.26 2.45 -10.07
N ARG A 117 7.94 2.71 -10.05
CA ARG A 117 7.32 3.90 -10.62
C ARG A 117 7.11 5.01 -9.59
N VAL A 118 7.38 4.78 -8.30
CA VAL A 118 7.15 5.81 -7.26
C VAL A 118 8.43 6.62 -7.08
N ASP A 119 8.47 7.82 -7.66
CA ASP A 119 9.61 8.73 -7.58
C ASP A 119 9.70 9.38 -6.20
N ARG A 120 8.56 9.72 -5.61
CA ARG A 120 8.50 10.39 -4.31
C ARG A 120 7.27 9.98 -3.51
N ARG A 121 7.49 9.78 -2.22
CA ARG A 121 6.43 9.59 -1.20
C ARG A 121 6.50 10.75 -0.22
N ARG A 122 5.40 11.46 -0.02
CA ARG A 122 5.30 12.50 1.03
C ARG A 122 4.66 11.86 2.26
N PRO A 123 5.10 12.19 3.49
CA PRO A 123 4.51 11.62 4.70
C PRO A 123 2.98 11.73 4.72
N PRO A 124 2.29 10.72 5.26
CA PRO A 124 0.84 10.77 5.39
C PRO A 124 0.35 12.02 6.12
N THR A 125 -0.79 12.56 5.70
CA THR A 125 -1.47 13.66 6.38
C THR A 125 -2.01 13.20 7.74
N ARG A 126 -2.12 14.11 8.72
CA ARG A 126 -2.70 13.77 10.05
C ARG A 126 -4.22 13.98 10.09
N ASP A 127 -4.70 14.77 9.15
CA ASP A 127 -6.07 15.06 8.81
C ASP A 127 -6.40 14.44 7.44
N ASN A 128 -7.68 14.29 7.10
CA ASN A 128 -8.11 13.79 5.78
C ASN A 128 -7.70 12.34 5.47
N GLY A 129 -8.01 11.38 6.35
CA GLY A 129 -7.92 9.94 6.05
C GLY A 129 -6.51 9.39 5.86
N ASN A 130 -5.50 10.03 6.45
CA ASN A 130 -4.09 9.59 6.43
C ASN A 130 -3.51 9.37 5.02
N SER A 131 -3.91 10.21 4.06
CA SER A 131 -3.46 10.10 2.67
C SER A 131 -1.94 10.30 2.54
N MET A 132 -1.30 9.46 1.74
CA MET A 132 0.09 9.60 1.32
C MET A 132 0.13 10.12 -0.11
N LYS A 133 0.64 11.33 -0.30
CA LYS A 133 0.83 11.87 -1.66
C LYS A 133 2.01 11.17 -2.33
N VAL A 134 1.76 10.59 -3.50
CA VAL A 134 2.73 9.82 -4.28
C VAL A 134 2.92 10.44 -5.66
N ASP A 135 4.18 10.70 -6.01
CA ASP A 135 4.56 11.12 -7.36
C ASP A 135 4.95 9.84 -8.13
N ILE A 136 4.19 9.52 -9.19
CA ILE A 136 4.25 8.25 -9.93
C ILE A 136 4.69 8.54 -11.37
N GLY A 137 5.79 7.92 -11.81
CA GLY A 137 6.30 8.01 -13.17
C GLY A 137 5.47 7.24 -14.22
N PRO A 138 5.73 7.47 -15.51
CA PRO A 138 5.12 6.74 -16.62
C PRO A 138 5.52 5.25 -16.60
N ARG A 139 4.88 4.44 -17.45
CA ARG A 139 5.19 3.00 -17.62
C ARG A 139 6.38 2.76 -18.54
#